data_AF-Q555X7-F1
#
_entry.id   AF-Q555X7-F1
#
_cell.length_a   1.000
_cell.length_b   1.000
_cell.length_c   1.000
_cell.angle_alpha   90.00
_cell.angle_beta   90.00
_cell.angle_gamma   90.00
#
_symmetry.space_group_name_H-M   'P 1'
#
loop_
_entity.id
_entity.type
_entity.pdbx_description
1 polymer ?
#
loop_
_entity_poly.entity_id
_entity_poly.type
_entity_poly.pdbx_seq_one_letter_code
_entity_poly.pdbx_strand_id
1 'polypeptide(L)'
;MVSDNPLQQVRESANWVNEHSDNVKINFNKINEFLDNLKKDDYESKSSTVLFPLNYSNSQQEINFWFLLDLINFGSGYRKELHEACNRGAYETICYGLMGMFLSQGGKLTANFLSNMSLNDVSQLFNIPTQEEFEIQAGIYSYRDTPLKQLAQSIHTVLKESSEIVLKLGFQDFGDWIWSITDPSKRSSSSSSTTPLASDLVKILVETIPAFNDQANYKGHRIFIFKKVQLLAADLYRRFKDTIPDRFNFTDINDVTVFTDNVLPAVLRNFGILEVSKELEERLNAGAELLPGNDEVELRVQAIQACIEIVSIAKKRTDNFIKNDVEFDYYLWTKGKDGVIRKVERHYTKKTIFY
;
A
#
# COMPACT_ATOMS: atom_id res chain seq x y z
N MET A 1 18.35 -12.64 16.94
CA MET A 1 18.45 -11.18 16.69
C MET A 1 17.48 -10.88 15.56
N VAL A 2 16.71 -9.79 15.65
CA VAL A 2 15.85 -9.35 14.52
C VAL A 2 16.75 -8.91 13.39
N SER A 3 16.43 -9.29 12.14
CA SER A 3 17.21 -8.85 10.97
C SER A 3 17.29 -7.33 10.88
N ASP A 4 18.43 -6.79 10.42
CA ASP A 4 18.58 -5.36 10.14
C ASP A 4 18.04 -4.98 8.75
N ASN A 5 17.75 -5.97 7.90
CA ASN A 5 17.12 -5.78 6.59
C ASN A 5 15.59 -5.73 6.75
N PRO A 6 14.91 -4.62 6.43
CA PRO A 6 13.47 -4.48 6.63
C PRO A 6 12.62 -5.42 5.77
N LEU A 7 13.10 -5.86 4.60
CA LEU A 7 12.39 -6.85 3.79
C LEU A 7 12.40 -8.24 4.46
N GLN A 8 13.52 -8.59 5.08
CA GLN A 8 13.63 -9.83 5.87
C GLN A 8 12.83 -9.73 7.17
N GLN A 9 12.77 -8.56 7.83
CA GLN A 9 11.89 -8.35 8.99
C GLN A 9 10.42 -8.66 8.69
N VAL A 10 9.93 -8.29 7.49
CA VAL A 10 8.55 -8.60 7.06
C VAL A 10 8.36 -10.11 6.84
N ARG A 11 9.32 -10.77 6.16
CA ARG A 11 9.26 -12.22 5.91
C ARG A 11 9.35 -13.04 7.21
N GLU A 12 10.23 -12.65 8.13
CA GLU A 12 10.36 -13.24 9.46
C GLU A 12 9.07 -13.05 10.28
N SER A 13 8.47 -11.86 10.22
CA SER A 13 7.18 -11.58 10.85
C SER A 13 6.07 -12.44 10.27
N ALA A 14 6.02 -12.59 8.94
CA ALA A 14 5.04 -13.41 8.24
C ALA A 14 5.13 -14.89 8.64
N ASN A 15 6.35 -15.44 8.64
CA ASN A 15 6.57 -16.82 9.08
C ASN A 15 6.18 -17.01 10.56
N TRP A 16 6.58 -16.07 11.43
CA TRP A 16 6.26 -16.16 12.85
C TRP A 16 4.75 -16.09 13.12
N VAL A 17 4.03 -15.16 12.48
CA VAL A 17 2.56 -15.10 12.61
C VAL A 17 1.91 -16.36 12.06
N ASN A 18 2.43 -16.94 10.97
CA ASN A 18 1.89 -18.19 10.44
C ASN A 18 1.89 -19.32 11.49
N GLU A 19 3.01 -19.47 12.20
CA GLU A 19 3.17 -20.45 13.28
C GLU A 19 2.29 -20.17 14.51
N HIS A 20 1.87 -18.93 14.74
CA HIS A 20 1.20 -18.48 15.98
C HIS A 20 -0.21 -17.90 15.77
N SER A 21 -0.74 -17.89 14.56
CA SER A 21 -2.11 -17.45 14.23
C SER A 21 -3.17 -18.28 14.96
N ASP A 22 -4.31 -17.71 15.30
CA ASP A 22 -5.46 -18.46 15.83
C ASP A 22 -6.61 -18.53 14.83
N ASN A 23 -6.95 -17.37 14.24
CA ASN A 23 -8.17 -17.15 13.49
C ASN A 23 -7.99 -17.14 11.98
N VAL A 24 -6.76 -17.07 11.46
CA VAL A 24 -6.49 -17.11 10.02
C VAL A 24 -5.39 -18.12 9.72
N LYS A 25 -5.70 -19.11 8.87
CA LYS A 25 -4.82 -20.22 8.49
C LYS A 25 -4.66 -20.31 6.99
N ILE A 26 -3.52 -20.86 6.56
CA ILE A 26 -3.23 -21.09 5.14
C ILE A 26 -3.58 -22.53 4.78
N ASN A 27 -4.45 -22.70 3.79
CA ASN A 27 -4.73 -24.00 3.20
C ASN A 27 -3.79 -24.28 2.02
N PHE A 28 -2.74 -25.06 2.29
CA PHE A 28 -1.73 -25.42 1.29
C PHE A 28 -2.27 -26.27 0.13
N ASN A 29 -3.38 -27.02 0.32
CA ASN A 29 -3.99 -27.76 -0.79
C ASN A 29 -4.62 -26.79 -1.80
N LYS A 30 -5.23 -25.70 -1.32
CA LYS A 30 -5.81 -24.66 -2.16
C LYS A 30 -4.78 -23.82 -2.91
N ILE A 31 -3.54 -23.75 -2.42
CA ILE A 31 -2.43 -23.14 -3.18
C ILE A 31 -2.15 -23.93 -4.46
N ASN A 32 -2.07 -25.26 -4.38
CA ASN A 32 -1.83 -26.10 -5.57
C ASN A 32 -2.99 -26.00 -6.57
N GLU A 33 -4.23 -26.08 -6.08
CA GLU A 33 -5.43 -25.92 -6.91
C GLU A 33 -5.47 -24.55 -7.59
N PHE A 34 -5.10 -23.47 -6.88
CA PHE A 34 -5.01 -22.14 -7.46
C PHE A 34 -3.97 -22.07 -8.59
N LEU A 35 -2.76 -22.61 -8.37
CA LEU A 35 -1.68 -22.61 -9.37
C LEU A 35 -2.05 -23.45 -10.61
N ASP A 36 -2.71 -24.59 -10.43
CA ASP A 36 -3.15 -25.44 -11.54
C ASP A 36 -4.22 -24.78 -12.43
N ASN A 37 -5.03 -23.88 -11.85
CA ASN A 37 -6.07 -23.15 -12.57
C ASN A 37 -5.63 -21.77 -13.07
N LEU A 38 -4.44 -21.30 -12.68
CA LEU A 38 -3.93 -19.99 -13.07
C LEU A 38 -3.48 -20.03 -14.54
N LYS A 39 -4.04 -19.12 -15.35
CA LYS A 39 -3.70 -19.02 -16.77
C LYS A 39 -2.68 -17.90 -16.99
N LYS A 40 -1.63 -18.20 -17.75
CA LYS A 40 -0.57 -17.24 -18.09
C LYS A 40 -1.10 -15.94 -18.68
N ASP A 41 -2.00 -16.01 -19.67
CA ASP A 41 -2.56 -14.82 -20.32
C ASP A 41 -3.40 -13.97 -19.34
N ASP A 42 -4.14 -14.61 -18.42
CA ASP A 42 -4.90 -13.91 -17.37
C ASP A 42 -3.95 -13.22 -16.37
N TYR A 43 -2.84 -13.89 -16.03
CA TYR A 43 -1.80 -13.33 -15.17
C TYR A 43 -1.11 -12.13 -15.82
N GLU A 44 -0.54 -12.29 -17.02
CA GLU A 44 0.22 -11.25 -17.70
C GLU A 44 -0.63 -10.01 -18.01
N SER A 45 -1.90 -10.19 -18.41
CA SER A 45 -2.81 -9.07 -18.69
C SER A 45 -3.20 -8.26 -17.45
N LYS A 46 -3.10 -8.84 -16.24
CA LYS A 46 -3.44 -8.18 -14.97
C LYS A 46 -2.23 -7.73 -14.15
N SER A 47 -1.02 -8.17 -14.52
CA SER A 47 0.23 -7.76 -13.88
C SER A 47 0.89 -6.54 -14.52
N SER A 48 0.31 -5.95 -15.57
CA SER A 48 0.90 -4.84 -16.34
C SER A 48 1.11 -3.57 -15.51
N THR A 49 2.13 -2.77 -15.86
CA THR A 49 2.47 -1.54 -15.12
C THR A 49 1.42 -0.47 -15.38
N VAL A 50 0.89 0.14 -14.32
CA VAL A 50 0.03 1.31 -14.42
C VAL A 50 0.90 2.52 -14.78
N LEU A 51 0.52 3.24 -15.83
CA LEU A 51 1.11 4.51 -16.20
C LEU A 51 0.06 5.61 -16.02
N PHE A 52 0.49 6.74 -15.46
CA PHE A 52 -0.36 7.92 -15.35
C PHE A 52 -0.19 8.79 -16.59
N PRO A 53 -1.28 9.32 -17.17
CA PRO A 53 -1.24 10.19 -18.35
C PRO A 53 -0.85 11.63 -17.97
N LEU A 54 0.31 11.78 -17.30
CA LEU A 54 0.85 13.04 -16.83
C LEU A 54 2.16 13.36 -17.57
N ASN A 55 2.40 14.64 -17.81
CA ASN A 55 3.65 15.10 -18.41
C ASN A 55 4.60 15.57 -17.31
N TYR A 56 5.67 14.80 -17.08
CA TYR A 56 6.70 15.14 -16.11
C TYR A 56 7.85 15.89 -16.78
N SER A 57 8.32 16.97 -16.16
CA SER A 57 9.43 17.79 -16.65
C SER A 57 10.78 17.09 -16.50
N ASN A 58 10.92 16.18 -15.55
CA ASN A 58 12.10 15.36 -15.29
C ASN A 58 11.74 14.14 -14.42
N SER A 59 12.70 13.23 -14.23
CA SER A 59 12.50 12.02 -13.43
C SER A 59 12.21 12.30 -11.96
N GLN A 60 12.83 13.31 -11.34
CA GLN A 60 12.58 13.65 -9.93
C GLN A 60 11.12 14.07 -9.71
N GLN A 61 10.52 14.81 -10.63
CA GLN A 61 9.10 15.17 -10.55
C GLN A 61 8.18 13.94 -10.63
N GLU A 62 8.51 12.97 -11.49
CA GLU A 62 7.76 11.72 -11.56
C GLU A 62 7.94 10.87 -10.29
N ILE A 63 9.17 10.79 -9.77
CA ILE A 63 9.46 10.11 -8.49
C ILE A 63 8.69 10.77 -7.34
N ASN A 64 8.61 12.11 -7.31
CA ASN A 64 7.82 12.84 -6.33
C ASN A 64 6.33 12.48 -6.41
N PHE A 65 5.79 12.31 -7.62
CA PHE A 65 4.41 11.87 -7.82
C PHE A 65 4.19 10.45 -7.27
N TRP A 66 5.05 9.49 -7.61
CA TRP A 66 4.96 8.12 -7.08
C TRP A 66 5.10 8.09 -5.54
N PHE A 67 6.07 8.83 -5.00
CA PHE A 67 6.24 8.96 -3.55
C PHE A 67 4.95 9.43 -2.87
N LEU A 68 4.34 10.51 -3.38
CA LEU A 68 3.13 11.06 -2.81
C LEU A 68 1.96 10.08 -2.96
N LEU A 69 1.81 9.43 -4.12
CA LEU A 69 0.78 8.41 -4.32
C LEU A 69 0.84 7.37 -3.22
N ASP A 70 2.01 6.76 -3.01
CA ASP A 70 2.18 5.67 -2.05
C ASP A 70 2.21 6.14 -0.59
N LEU A 71 2.64 7.37 -0.32
CA LEU A 71 2.58 7.97 1.01
C LEU A 71 1.13 8.04 1.51
N ILE A 72 0.19 8.45 0.64
CA ILE A 72 -1.23 8.61 1.00
C ILE A 72 -2.13 7.52 0.43
N ASN A 73 -1.58 6.40 -0.04
CA ASN A 73 -2.33 5.23 -0.53
C ASN A 73 -2.91 4.40 0.63
N PHE A 74 -3.80 5.03 1.39
CA PHE A 74 -4.57 4.45 2.49
C PHE A 74 -6.02 4.93 2.46
N GLY A 75 -6.83 4.42 3.40
CA GLY A 75 -8.24 4.81 3.53
C GLY A 75 -9.20 3.77 3.00
N SER A 76 -8.72 2.55 2.71
CA SER A 76 -9.57 1.41 2.37
C SER A 76 -10.61 1.09 3.47
N GLY A 77 -10.32 1.49 4.71
CA GLY A 77 -11.24 1.55 5.86
C GLY A 77 -12.54 2.32 5.64
N TYR A 78 -12.55 3.29 4.73
CA TYR A 78 -13.69 4.18 4.43
C TYR A 78 -14.31 3.89 3.06
N ARG A 79 -14.08 2.70 2.50
CA ARG A 79 -14.47 2.35 1.13
C ARG A 79 -15.97 2.55 0.88
N LYS A 80 -16.84 2.16 1.82
CA LYS A 80 -18.30 2.25 1.64
C LYS A 80 -18.74 3.71 1.59
N GLU A 81 -18.24 4.51 2.53
CA GLU A 81 -18.50 5.93 2.64
C GLU A 81 -17.96 6.71 1.43
N LEU A 82 -16.78 6.35 0.91
CA LEU A 82 -16.23 6.93 -0.31
C LEU A 82 -17.05 6.60 -1.56
N HIS A 83 -17.58 5.37 -1.65
CA HIS A 83 -18.47 4.99 -2.73
C HIS A 83 -19.80 5.74 -2.66
N GLU A 84 -20.36 5.89 -1.46
CA GLU A 84 -21.61 6.62 -1.23
C GLU A 84 -21.47 8.12 -1.54
N ALA A 85 -20.42 8.76 -1.02
CA ALA A 85 -20.22 10.20 -1.17
C ALA A 85 -19.64 10.61 -2.53
N CYS A 86 -18.75 9.80 -3.10
CA CYS A 86 -17.90 10.21 -4.22
C CYS A 86 -17.89 9.22 -5.40
N ASN A 87 -18.67 8.13 -5.33
CA ASN A 87 -18.72 7.05 -6.32
C ASN A 87 -17.34 6.44 -6.67
N ARG A 88 -16.42 6.39 -5.71
CA ARG A 88 -15.04 5.91 -5.90
C ARG A 88 -14.55 5.09 -4.70
N GLY A 89 -13.59 4.21 -4.94
CA GLY A 89 -12.85 3.55 -3.87
C GLY A 89 -11.74 4.45 -3.31
N ALA A 90 -11.00 3.95 -2.32
CA ALA A 90 -9.91 4.68 -1.69
C ALA A 90 -8.79 5.04 -2.68
N TYR A 91 -8.22 4.05 -3.38
CA TYR A 91 -7.18 4.27 -4.38
C TYR A 91 -7.60 5.26 -5.46
N GLU A 92 -8.81 5.10 -6.01
CA GLU A 92 -9.32 6.01 -7.05
C GLU A 92 -9.53 7.44 -6.53
N THR A 93 -9.89 7.61 -5.25
CA THR A 93 -10.00 8.92 -4.59
C THR A 93 -8.63 9.57 -4.38
N ILE A 94 -7.62 8.80 -3.98
CA ILE A 94 -6.25 9.28 -3.83
C ILE A 94 -5.68 9.71 -5.18
N CYS A 95 -5.83 8.88 -6.21
CA CYS A 95 -5.41 9.22 -7.57
C CYS A 95 -6.09 10.50 -8.07
N TYR A 96 -7.40 10.65 -7.84
CA TYR A 96 -8.14 11.86 -8.24
C TYR A 96 -7.55 13.11 -7.58
N GLY A 97 -7.36 13.09 -6.25
CA GLY A 97 -6.82 14.24 -5.52
C GLY A 97 -5.39 14.55 -5.92
N LEU A 98 -4.52 13.54 -6.03
CA LEU A 98 -3.12 13.73 -6.39
C LEU A 98 -2.95 14.24 -7.82
N MET A 99 -3.71 13.70 -8.78
CA MET A 99 -3.71 14.21 -10.16
C MET A 99 -4.26 15.65 -10.22
N GLY A 100 -5.34 15.95 -9.49
CA GLY A 100 -5.87 17.32 -9.40
C GLY A 100 -4.86 18.31 -8.82
N MET A 101 -4.16 17.92 -7.76
CA MET A 101 -3.03 18.69 -7.21
C MET A 101 -1.92 18.88 -8.24
N PHE A 102 -1.48 17.80 -8.89
CA PHE A 102 -0.40 17.85 -9.87
C PHE A 102 -0.72 18.83 -11.00
N LEU A 103 -1.93 18.75 -11.56
CA LEU A 103 -2.38 19.63 -12.63
C LEU A 103 -2.53 21.09 -12.16
N SER A 104 -3.13 21.33 -10.99
CA SER A 104 -3.32 22.68 -10.45
C SER A 104 -2.01 23.40 -10.12
N GLN A 105 -0.97 22.66 -9.73
CA GLN A 105 0.34 23.21 -9.37
C GLN A 105 1.37 23.15 -10.50
N GLY A 106 0.97 22.82 -11.74
CA GLY A 106 1.91 22.66 -12.86
C GLY A 106 3.01 21.64 -12.57
N GLY A 107 2.66 20.57 -11.87
CA GLY A 107 3.54 19.49 -11.41
C GLY A 107 4.43 19.83 -10.22
N LYS A 108 4.35 21.04 -9.64
CA LYS A 108 5.19 21.47 -8.50
C LYS A 108 4.57 21.11 -7.15
N LEU A 109 4.48 19.82 -6.86
CA LEU A 109 4.03 19.31 -5.56
C LEU A 109 5.15 19.39 -4.52
N THR A 110 5.53 20.61 -4.15
CA THR A 110 6.63 20.85 -3.19
C THR A 110 6.20 20.56 -1.76
N ALA A 111 7.17 20.23 -0.91
CA ALA A 111 6.94 20.04 0.52
C ALA A 111 6.35 21.32 1.16
N ASN A 112 6.80 22.51 0.75
CA ASN A 112 6.22 23.76 1.23
C ASN A 112 4.75 23.96 0.78
N PHE A 113 4.39 23.55 -0.43
CA PHE A 113 2.98 23.58 -0.85
C PHE A 113 2.14 22.64 0.02
N LEU A 114 2.57 21.38 0.16
CA LEU A 114 1.84 20.34 0.89
C LEU A 114 1.71 20.65 2.39
N SER A 115 2.77 21.19 3.02
CA SER A 115 2.74 21.55 4.45
C SER A 115 1.82 22.74 4.77
N ASN A 116 1.56 23.60 3.79
CA ASN A 116 0.71 24.78 3.92
C ASN A 116 -0.75 24.54 3.51
N MET A 117 -1.08 23.35 2.99
CA MET A 117 -2.47 23.00 2.69
C MET A 117 -3.31 23.01 3.96
N SER A 118 -4.53 23.54 3.85
CA SER A 118 -5.57 23.43 4.87
C SER A 118 -6.36 22.13 4.73
N LEU A 119 -7.14 21.78 5.76
CA LEU A 119 -8.09 20.67 5.66
C LEU A 119 -9.14 20.90 4.56
N ASN A 120 -9.52 22.16 4.32
CA ASN A 120 -10.43 22.51 3.23
C ASN A 120 -9.78 22.26 1.86
N ASP A 121 -8.49 22.56 1.69
CA ASP A 121 -7.79 22.26 0.44
C ASP A 121 -7.79 20.76 0.16
N VAL A 122 -7.54 19.92 1.17
CA VAL A 122 -7.64 18.45 1.04
C VAL A 122 -9.06 18.03 0.66
N SER A 123 -10.08 18.57 1.35
CA SER A 123 -11.49 18.29 1.06
C SER A 123 -11.84 18.60 -0.39
N GLN A 124 -11.44 19.77 -0.90
CA GLN A 124 -11.74 20.22 -2.27
C GLN A 124 -10.95 19.45 -3.32
N LEU A 125 -9.63 19.29 -3.14
CA LEU A 125 -8.76 18.66 -4.13
C LEU A 125 -9.07 17.17 -4.29
N PHE A 126 -9.31 16.46 -3.19
CA PHE A 126 -9.67 15.04 -3.22
C PHE A 126 -11.17 14.81 -3.46
N ASN A 127 -11.98 15.87 -3.40
CA ASN A 127 -13.43 15.82 -3.40
C ASN A 127 -13.95 14.85 -2.33
N ILE A 128 -13.48 15.03 -1.09
CA ILE A 128 -13.90 14.29 0.09
C ILE A 128 -14.72 15.25 0.96
N PRO A 129 -16.04 15.09 1.07
CA PRO A 129 -16.85 15.99 1.88
C PRO A 129 -16.50 15.78 3.36
N THR A 130 -16.15 16.87 4.05
CA THR A 130 -15.80 16.83 5.49
C THR A 130 -16.96 17.24 6.38
N GLN A 131 -17.92 17.97 5.83
CA GLN A 131 -19.16 18.36 6.50
C GLN A 131 -20.32 18.16 5.54
N GLU A 132 -21.50 17.89 6.10
CA GLU A 132 -22.76 17.81 5.38
C GLU A 132 -23.83 18.64 6.10
N GLU A 133 -24.71 19.24 5.31
CA GLU A 133 -25.85 20.00 5.81
C GLU A 133 -27.01 19.04 6.15
N PHE A 134 -27.67 19.26 7.27
CA PHE A 134 -28.85 18.50 7.68
C PHE A 134 -29.93 19.44 8.25
N GLU A 135 -31.19 19.09 8.00
CA GLU A 135 -32.33 19.88 8.46
C GLU A 135 -32.64 19.56 9.93
N ILE A 136 -32.72 20.60 10.77
CA ILE A 136 -33.18 20.47 12.16
C ILE A 136 -34.71 20.58 12.21
N GLN A 137 -35.25 21.56 11.51
CA GLN A 137 -36.67 21.81 11.34
C GLN A 137 -36.90 22.54 10.01
N ALA A 138 -38.14 22.57 9.52
CA ALA A 138 -38.51 23.18 8.25
C ALA A 138 -37.82 24.54 8.00
N GLY A 139 -36.87 24.57 7.06
CA GLY A 139 -36.12 25.77 6.66
C GLY A 139 -34.97 26.20 7.58
N ILE A 140 -34.65 25.43 8.63
CA ILE A 140 -33.49 25.64 9.50
C ILE A 140 -32.54 24.45 9.36
N TYR A 141 -31.37 24.72 8.80
CA TYR A 141 -30.32 23.76 8.56
C TYR A 141 -29.14 23.97 9.50
N SER A 142 -28.39 22.91 9.74
CA SER A 142 -27.12 22.92 10.45
C SER A 142 -26.11 22.01 9.75
N TYR A 143 -24.86 22.05 10.21
CA TYR A 143 -23.78 21.25 9.64
C TYR A 143 -23.29 20.23 10.66
N ARG A 144 -23.00 19.03 10.18
CA ARG A 144 -22.32 17.99 10.96
C ARG A 144 -21.12 17.46 10.19
N ASP A 145 -20.18 16.88 10.90
CA ASP A 145 -19.05 16.21 10.30
C ASP A 145 -19.50 14.93 9.59
N THR A 146 -18.99 14.70 8.38
CA THR A 146 -19.21 13.43 7.70
C THR A 146 -18.30 12.36 8.31
N PRO A 147 -18.62 11.06 8.14
CA PRO A 147 -17.70 9.98 8.47
C PRO A 147 -16.33 10.08 7.78
N LEU A 148 -16.26 10.76 6.62
CA LEU A 148 -15.05 10.93 5.82
C LEU A 148 -14.14 12.06 6.31
N LYS A 149 -14.60 12.94 7.21
CA LYS A 149 -13.76 14.02 7.77
C LYS A 149 -12.46 13.48 8.35
N GLN A 150 -12.52 12.34 9.03
CA GLN A 150 -11.34 11.73 9.62
C GLN A 150 -10.33 11.24 8.57
N LEU A 151 -10.79 10.70 7.44
CA LEU A 151 -9.90 10.36 6.32
C LEU A 151 -9.22 11.60 5.76
N ALA A 152 -9.96 12.69 5.54
CA ALA A 152 -9.38 13.96 5.07
C ALA A 152 -8.36 14.52 6.06
N GLN A 153 -8.63 14.43 7.36
CA GLN A 153 -7.68 14.80 8.42
C GLN A 153 -6.42 13.92 8.40
N SER A 154 -6.56 12.61 8.22
CA SER A 154 -5.41 11.72 8.10
C SER A 154 -4.54 12.04 6.88
N ILE A 155 -5.14 12.31 5.71
CA ILE A 155 -4.42 12.76 4.51
C ILE A 155 -3.69 14.07 4.79
N HIS A 156 -4.39 15.05 5.37
CA HIS A 156 -3.83 16.35 5.75
C HIS A 156 -2.60 16.21 6.66
N THR A 157 -2.76 15.46 7.76
CA THR A 157 -1.69 15.23 8.74
C THR A 157 -0.49 14.54 8.10
N VAL A 158 -0.70 13.46 7.35
CA VAL A 158 0.40 12.70 6.72
C VAL A 158 1.17 13.56 5.72
N LEU A 159 0.47 14.32 4.86
CA LEU A 159 1.12 15.23 3.90
C LEU A 159 1.92 16.30 4.63
N LYS A 160 1.35 16.91 5.67
CA LYS A 160 1.99 17.98 6.43
C LYS A 160 3.23 17.48 7.17
N GLU A 161 3.10 16.45 7.99
CA GLU A 161 4.21 15.91 8.80
C GLU A 161 5.36 15.42 7.92
N SER A 162 5.05 14.66 6.87
CA SER A 162 6.07 14.15 5.94
C SER A 162 6.80 15.29 5.21
N SER A 163 6.07 16.35 4.85
CA SER A 163 6.66 17.52 4.19
C SER A 163 7.56 18.31 5.14
N GLU A 164 7.16 18.50 6.39
CA GLU A 164 8.00 19.14 7.41
C GLU A 164 9.29 18.37 7.66
N ILE A 165 9.25 17.03 7.61
CA ILE A 165 10.45 16.17 7.72
C ILE A 165 11.38 16.40 6.53
N VAL A 166 10.87 16.36 5.30
CA VAL A 166 11.69 16.53 4.10
C VAL A 166 12.30 17.93 3.99
N LEU A 167 11.57 18.97 4.42
CA LEU A 167 12.11 20.32 4.54
C LEU A 167 13.25 20.39 5.56
N LYS A 168 13.12 19.73 6.71
CA LYS A 168 14.19 19.64 7.73
C LYS A 168 15.44 18.90 7.24
N LEU A 169 15.26 17.95 6.32
CA LEU A 169 16.35 17.24 5.64
C LEU A 169 17.02 18.08 4.53
N GLY A 170 16.48 19.28 4.23
CA GLY A 170 17.04 20.22 3.26
C GLY A 170 16.56 20.03 1.83
N PHE A 171 15.48 19.27 1.60
CA PHE A 171 14.93 19.03 0.26
C PHE A 171 13.62 19.80 0.04
N GLN A 172 13.38 20.23 -1.20
CA GLN A 172 12.17 21.00 -1.57
C GLN A 172 10.97 20.10 -1.87
N ASP A 173 11.22 18.85 -2.27
CA ASP A 173 10.22 17.82 -2.51
C ASP A 173 10.79 16.42 -2.25
N PHE A 174 9.90 15.42 -2.25
CA PHE A 174 10.27 14.04 -1.95
C PHE A 174 11.04 13.40 -3.10
N GLY A 175 10.79 13.83 -4.34
CA GLY A 175 11.49 13.35 -5.52
C GLY A 175 12.99 13.62 -5.47
N ASP A 176 13.37 14.86 -5.16
CA ASP A 176 14.77 15.25 -4.98
C ASP A 176 15.43 14.52 -3.81
N TRP A 177 14.67 14.25 -2.74
CA TRP A 177 15.16 13.46 -1.61
C TRP A 177 15.42 12.00 -2.00
N ILE A 178 14.49 11.33 -2.66
CA ILE A 178 14.69 9.96 -3.19
C ILE A 178 15.85 9.94 -4.18
N TRP A 179 15.97 10.96 -5.03
CA TRP A 179 17.08 11.11 -5.96
C TRP A 179 18.42 11.22 -5.23
N SER A 180 18.45 11.91 -4.10
CA SER A 180 19.63 12.02 -3.24
C SER A 180 19.97 10.71 -2.52
N ILE A 181 18.98 9.94 -2.06
CA ILE A 181 19.17 8.63 -1.40
C ILE A 181 19.73 7.61 -2.38
N THR A 182 19.19 7.58 -3.60
CA THR A 182 19.51 6.56 -4.61
C THR A 182 20.76 6.85 -5.43
N ASP A 183 21.51 7.92 -5.09
CA ASP A 183 22.73 8.31 -5.78
C ASP A 183 23.79 7.20 -5.73
N PRO A 184 24.19 6.62 -6.88
CA PRO A 184 25.20 5.56 -6.93
C PRO A 184 26.54 5.96 -6.30
N SER A 185 26.89 7.25 -6.32
CA SER A 185 28.15 7.75 -5.73
C SER A 185 28.18 7.71 -4.20
N LYS A 186 27.01 7.58 -3.55
CA LYS A 186 26.88 7.48 -2.09
C LYS A 186 26.91 6.05 -1.57
N ARG A 187 26.91 5.04 -2.44
CA ARG A 187 27.03 3.64 -2.03
C ARG A 187 28.41 3.43 -1.43
N SER A 188 28.46 3.16 -0.14
CA SER A 188 29.73 2.97 0.55
C SER A 188 30.49 1.80 -0.07
N SER A 189 31.81 1.90 -0.19
CA SER A 189 32.65 0.75 -0.55
C SER A 189 32.63 -0.35 0.52
N SER A 190 32.14 -0.04 1.73
CA SER A 190 32.02 -0.96 2.86
C SER A 190 30.73 -1.79 2.88
N SER A 191 29.64 -1.29 2.30
CA SER A 191 28.45 -2.08 2.00
C SER A 191 28.73 -2.83 0.70
N SER A 192 28.80 -4.15 0.77
CA SER A 192 29.30 -5.04 -0.30
C SER A 192 28.57 -4.97 -1.64
N SER A 193 27.52 -4.16 -1.79
CA SER A 193 26.77 -4.01 -3.04
C SER A 193 27.06 -2.69 -3.75
N THR A 194 27.65 -2.79 -4.95
CA THR A 194 27.72 -1.68 -5.91
C THR A 194 26.37 -1.42 -6.60
N THR A 195 25.39 -2.29 -6.36
CA THR A 195 24.06 -2.28 -6.98
C THR A 195 23.03 -1.58 -6.10
N PRO A 196 21.96 -1.02 -6.67
CA PRO A 196 20.87 -0.47 -5.88
C PRO A 196 20.14 -1.60 -5.13
N LEU A 197 19.78 -1.35 -3.87
CA LEU A 197 18.99 -2.27 -3.04
C LEU A 197 17.68 -1.63 -2.62
N ALA A 198 16.58 -2.36 -2.78
CA ALA A 198 15.27 -1.99 -2.29
C ALA A 198 15.27 -1.96 -0.75
N SER A 199 15.97 -2.89 -0.09
CA SER A 199 16.08 -2.92 1.37
C SER A 199 16.65 -1.63 1.96
N ASP A 200 17.67 -1.05 1.33
CA ASP A 200 18.31 0.18 1.80
C ASP A 200 17.36 1.37 1.67
N LEU A 201 16.68 1.46 0.53
CA LEU A 201 15.65 2.48 0.30
C LEU A 201 14.52 2.35 1.33
N VAL A 202 13.98 1.14 1.52
CA VAL A 202 12.91 0.87 2.50
C VAL A 202 13.36 1.23 3.91
N LYS A 203 14.60 0.87 4.29
CA LYS A 203 15.13 1.15 5.63
C LYS A 203 15.14 2.65 5.92
N ILE A 204 15.77 3.43 5.05
CA ILE A 204 15.85 4.88 5.19
C ILE A 204 14.47 5.51 5.29
N LEU A 205 13.53 5.07 4.44
CA LEU A 205 12.18 5.63 4.41
C LEU A 205 11.35 5.27 5.64
N VAL A 206 11.42 4.03 6.14
CA VAL A 206 10.74 3.61 7.39
C VAL A 206 11.26 4.37 8.59
N GLU A 207 12.58 4.56 8.68
CA GLU A 207 13.22 5.26 9.79
C GLU A 207 12.95 6.78 9.76
N THR A 208 12.68 7.33 8.58
CA THR A 208 12.52 8.78 8.40
C THR A 208 11.06 9.24 8.39
N ILE A 209 10.15 8.48 7.79
CA ILE A 209 8.75 8.89 7.56
C ILE A 209 7.81 8.00 8.38
N PRO A 210 7.21 8.50 9.48
CA PRO A 210 6.35 7.71 10.35
C PRO A 210 5.18 7.01 9.62
N ALA A 211 4.61 7.66 8.60
CA ALA A 211 3.52 7.09 7.81
C ALA A 211 3.93 5.82 7.03
N PHE A 212 5.22 5.55 6.83
CA PHE A 212 5.72 4.32 6.21
C PHE A 212 6.03 3.20 7.22
N ASN A 213 6.05 3.51 8.51
CA ASN A 213 6.43 2.59 9.58
C ASN A 213 5.27 1.65 10.00
N ASP A 214 4.71 0.93 9.04
CA ASP A 214 3.59 0.00 9.20
C ASP A 214 4.01 -1.26 9.99
N GLN A 215 3.67 -1.24 11.28
CA GLN A 215 3.97 -2.27 12.27
C GLN A 215 2.78 -2.49 13.19
N ALA A 216 2.70 -3.69 13.75
CA ALA A 216 1.68 -4.04 14.72
C ALA A 216 2.25 -4.79 15.91
N ASN A 217 1.50 -4.77 17.02
CA ASN A 217 1.75 -5.67 18.14
C ASN A 217 0.77 -6.84 18.05
N TYR A 218 1.29 -8.05 17.92
CA TYR A 218 0.50 -9.28 17.86
C TYR A 218 1.00 -10.26 18.91
N LYS A 219 0.13 -10.60 19.87
CA LYS A 219 0.49 -11.48 21.02
C LYS A 219 1.80 -11.07 21.71
N GLY A 220 2.00 -9.77 21.91
CA GLY A 220 3.20 -9.20 22.56
C GLY A 220 4.47 -9.18 21.70
N HIS A 221 4.37 -9.58 20.43
CA HIS A 221 5.47 -9.55 19.47
C HIS A 221 5.29 -8.40 18.48
N ARG A 222 6.39 -7.74 18.16
CA ARG A 222 6.43 -6.68 17.14
C ARG A 222 6.46 -7.34 15.76
N ILE A 223 5.45 -7.02 14.95
CA ILE A 223 5.26 -7.55 13.60
C ILE A 223 5.48 -6.41 12.61
N PHE A 224 6.31 -6.66 11.59
CA PHE A 224 6.63 -5.72 10.53
C PHE A 224 5.83 -6.06 9.27
N ILE A 225 5.19 -5.05 8.67
CA ILE A 225 4.37 -5.22 7.46
C ILE A 225 4.88 -4.30 6.33
N PHE A 226 5.15 -3.03 6.65
CA PHE A 226 5.78 -2.07 5.73
C PHE A 226 5.12 -1.97 4.35
N LYS A 227 3.78 -2.05 4.28
CA LYS A 227 3.03 -2.15 3.03
C LYS A 227 3.37 -1.01 2.04
N LYS A 228 3.17 0.24 2.45
CA LYS A 228 3.25 1.39 1.54
C LYS A 228 4.67 1.70 1.07
N VAL A 229 5.67 1.46 1.92
CA VAL A 229 7.08 1.70 1.56
C VAL A 229 7.64 0.60 0.66
N GLN A 230 7.21 -0.65 0.85
CA GLN A 230 7.50 -1.73 -0.10
C GLN A 230 6.83 -1.47 -1.46
N LEU A 231 5.58 -0.99 -1.45
CA LEU A 231 4.87 -0.57 -2.66
C LEU A 231 5.63 0.53 -3.40
N LEU A 232 6.07 1.58 -2.69
CA LEU A 232 6.88 2.64 -3.30
C LEU A 232 8.17 2.12 -3.93
N ALA A 233 8.91 1.24 -3.24
CA ALA A 233 10.11 0.63 -3.81
C ALA A 233 9.78 -0.17 -5.09
N ALA A 234 8.67 -0.90 -5.09
CA ALA A 234 8.22 -1.67 -6.24
C ALA A 234 7.75 -0.79 -7.42
N ASP A 235 6.98 0.26 -7.16
CA ASP A 235 6.52 1.19 -8.21
C ASP A 235 7.71 1.91 -8.86
N LEU A 236 8.68 2.37 -8.06
CA LEU A 236 9.92 2.96 -8.57
C LEU A 236 10.76 1.95 -9.37
N TYR A 237 10.89 0.71 -8.91
CA TYR A 237 11.55 -0.36 -9.66
C TYR A 237 10.87 -0.58 -11.00
N ARG A 238 9.56 -0.85 -10.99
CA ARG A 238 8.79 -1.16 -12.20
C ARG A 238 8.83 -0.02 -13.21
N ARG A 239 8.83 1.22 -12.73
CA ARG A 239 8.85 2.39 -13.59
C ARG A 239 10.23 2.70 -14.16
N PHE A 240 11.29 2.54 -13.37
CA PHE A 240 12.61 3.09 -13.71
C PHE A 240 13.73 2.05 -13.88
N LYS A 241 13.51 0.75 -13.65
CA LYS A 241 14.56 -0.28 -13.78
C LYS A 241 15.27 -0.30 -15.12
N ASP A 242 14.57 0.04 -16.22
CA ASP A 242 15.13 -0.01 -17.58
C ASP A 242 15.62 1.38 -18.06
N THR A 243 15.07 2.47 -17.50
CA THR A 243 15.41 3.84 -17.92
C THR A 243 16.49 4.48 -17.04
N ILE A 244 16.58 4.09 -15.76
CA ILE A 244 17.52 4.61 -14.77
C ILE A 244 18.04 3.44 -13.91
N PRO A 245 18.63 2.40 -14.53
CA PRO A 245 18.96 1.14 -13.87
C PRO A 245 19.90 1.33 -12.67
N ASP A 246 20.87 2.23 -12.78
CA ASP A 246 21.87 2.46 -11.74
C ASP A 246 21.25 2.91 -10.42
N ARG A 247 20.03 3.46 -10.42
CA ARG A 247 19.32 3.95 -9.22
C ARG A 247 18.20 3.01 -8.77
N PHE A 248 17.48 2.38 -9.70
CA PHE A 248 16.20 1.71 -9.42
C PHE A 248 16.12 0.25 -9.88
N ASN A 249 17.13 -0.32 -10.53
CA ASN A 249 17.14 -1.75 -10.85
C ASN A 249 17.58 -2.59 -9.63
N PHE A 250 16.74 -2.60 -8.59
CA PHE A 250 17.04 -3.23 -7.30
C PHE A 250 17.36 -4.73 -7.44
N THR A 251 18.54 -5.14 -6.98
CA THR A 251 18.99 -6.54 -7.12
C THR A 251 18.31 -7.50 -6.16
N ASP A 252 17.80 -6.99 -5.05
CA ASP A 252 17.02 -7.69 -4.02
C ASP A 252 15.51 -7.49 -4.20
N ILE A 253 15.03 -7.05 -5.37
CA ILE A 253 13.59 -6.86 -5.62
C ILE A 253 12.75 -8.13 -5.37
N ASN A 254 13.36 -9.30 -5.48
CA ASN A 254 12.71 -10.58 -5.21
C ASN A 254 12.45 -10.83 -3.72
N ASP A 255 13.06 -10.05 -2.83
CA ASP A 255 12.83 -10.11 -1.38
C ASP A 255 11.67 -9.23 -0.95
N VAL A 256 11.25 -8.26 -1.78
CA VAL A 256 10.01 -7.49 -1.56
C VAL A 256 8.83 -8.45 -1.52
N THR A 257 7.91 -8.21 -0.60
CA THR A 257 6.69 -9.01 -0.41
C THR A 257 5.48 -8.34 -1.08
N VAL A 258 4.33 -9.02 -1.06
CA VAL A 258 3.06 -8.43 -1.51
C VAL A 258 2.62 -7.28 -0.59
N PHE A 259 1.85 -6.34 -1.11
CA PHE A 259 1.47 -5.10 -0.44
C PHE A 259 0.14 -5.24 0.29
N THR A 260 0.13 -6.06 1.35
CA THR A 260 -1.09 -6.48 2.04
C THR A 260 -1.94 -5.32 2.59
N ASP A 261 -3.09 -5.12 1.93
CA ASP A 261 -4.18 -4.25 2.33
C ASP A 261 -5.43 -5.10 2.64
N ASN A 262 -6.64 -4.59 2.36
CA ASN A 262 -7.86 -5.37 2.50
C ASN A 262 -8.29 -6.17 1.26
N VAL A 263 -7.65 -5.96 0.11
CA VAL A 263 -7.95 -6.66 -1.13
C VAL A 263 -7.37 -8.07 -1.05
N LEU A 264 -6.09 -8.20 -0.77
CA LEU A 264 -5.37 -9.49 -0.83
C LEU A 264 -5.98 -10.56 0.09
N PRO A 265 -6.27 -10.27 1.38
CA PRO A 265 -6.93 -11.26 2.24
C PRO A 265 -8.27 -11.71 1.69
N ALA A 266 -9.07 -10.80 1.11
CA ALA A 266 -10.35 -11.14 0.50
C ALA A 266 -10.21 -11.99 -0.77
N VAL A 267 -9.21 -11.70 -1.61
CA VAL A 267 -8.91 -12.53 -2.80
C VAL A 267 -8.49 -13.94 -2.39
N LEU A 268 -7.58 -14.06 -1.42
CA LEU A 268 -7.10 -15.37 -0.98
C LEU A 268 -8.18 -16.17 -0.23
N ARG A 269 -9.05 -15.51 0.54
CA ARG A 269 -10.28 -16.12 1.09
C ARG A 269 -11.19 -16.65 0.00
N ASN A 270 -11.41 -15.89 -1.08
CA ASN A 270 -12.24 -16.33 -2.21
C ASN A 270 -11.71 -17.62 -2.85
N PHE A 271 -10.39 -17.80 -2.91
CA PHE A 271 -9.75 -19.02 -3.41
C PHE A 271 -9.65 -20.14 -2.35
N GLY A 272 -10.13 -19.90 -1.12
CA GLY A 272 -10.00 -20.83 0.01
C GLY A 272 -8.56 -21.00 0.50
N ILE A 273 -7.62 -20.17 0.04
CA ILE A 273 -6.21 -20.22 0.46
C ILE A 273 -6.06 -19.68 1.88
N LEU A 274 -6.80 -18.61 2.21
CA LEU A 274 -6.95 -18.17 3.60
C LEU A 274 -8.28 -18.69 4.15
N GLU A 275 -8.17 -19.52 5.17
CA GLU A 275 -9.29 -20.00 5.96
C GLU A 275 -9.36 -19.17 7.24
N VAL A 276 -10.53 -18.60 7.53
CA VAL A 276 -10.73 -17.84 8.76
C VAL A 276 -11.65 -18.61 9.71
N SER A 277 -11.51 -18.36 11.02
CA SER A 277 -12.41 -18.92 12.02
C SER A 277 -13.85 -18.50 11.76
N LYS A 278 -14.80 -19.32 12.19
CA LYS A 278 -16.23 -19.10 11.95
C LYS A 278 -16.68 -17.74 12.49
N GLU A 279 -16.21 -17.38 13.70
CA GLU A 279 -16.52 -16.13 14.37
C GLU A 279 -15.95 -14.91 13.63
N LEU A 280 -14.76 -15.06 13.02
CA LEU A 280 -14.18 -14.00 12.18
C LEU A 280 -14.91 -13.88 10.84
N GLU A 281 -15.26 -15.01 10.20
CA GLU A 281 -16.06 -15.03 8.96
C GLU A 281 -17.41 -14.34 9.14
N GLU A 282 -18.11 -14.63 10.25
CA GLU A 282 -19.41 -14.02 10.56
C GLU A 282 -19.30 -12.51 10.75
N ARG A 283 -18.28 -12.02 11.46
CA ARG A 283 -18.04 -10.57 11.61
C ARG A 283 -17.71 -9.89 10.28
N LEU A 284 -16.86 -10.51 9.47
CA LEU A 284 -16.51 -10.00 8.16
C LEU A 284 -17.76 -9.91 7.28
N ASN A 285 -18.53 -10.99 7.16
CA ASN A 285 -19.74 -11.01 6.33
C ASN A 285 -20.87 -10.10 6.84
N ALA A 286 -20.91 -9.82 8.15
CA ALA A 286 -21.81 -8.81 8.71
C ALA A 286 -21.40 -7.37 8.33
N GLY A 287 -20.24 -7.17 7.69
CA GLY A 287 -19.69 -5.86 7.38
C GLY A 287 -19.31 -5.07 8.63
N ALA A 288 -18.93 -5.77 9.72
CA ALA A 288 -18.48 -5.14 10.96
C ALA A 288 -17.05 -4.60 10.81
N GLU A 289 -16.78 -3.45 11.40
CA GLU A 289 -15.43 -2.88 11.46
C GLU A 289 -14.53 -3.79 12.29
N LEU A 290 -13.34 -4.09 11.77
CA LEU A 290 -12.29 -4.69 12.58
C LEU A 290 -11.47 -3.57 13.19
N LEU A 291 -11.41 -3.54 14.53
CA LEU A 291 -10.49 -2.63 15.22
C LEU A 291 -9.05 -3.12 15.02
N PRO A 292 -8.05 -2.21 15.08
CA PRO A 292 -6.65 -2.61 15.07
C PRO A 292 -6.37 -3.64 16.16
N GLY A 293 -5.78 -4.78 15.78
CA GLY A 293 -5.60 -5.89 16.71
C GLY A 293 -5.35 -7.22 16.01
N ASN A 294 -5.39 -8.30 16.78
CA ASN A 294 -4.93 -9.61 16.34
C ASN A 294 -5.58 -10.09 15.02
N ASP A 295 -6.90 -9.96 14.87
CA ASP A 295 -7.59 -10.44 13.66
C ASP A 295 -7.18 -9.66 12.40
N GLU A 296 -7.00 -8.34 12.50
CA GLU A 296 -6.55 -7.49 11.40
C GLU A 296 -5.11 -7.84 11.01
N VAL A 297 -4.23 -8.02 11.99
CA VAL A 297 -2.85 -8.44 11.76
C VAL A 297 -2.79 -9.82 11.12
N GLU A 298 -3.54 -10.79 11.65
CA GLU A 298 -3.56 -12.15 11.10
C GLU A 298 -4.04 -12.15 9.65
N LEU A 299 -5.13 -11.44 9.32
CA LEU A 299 -5.62 -11.35 7.93
C LEU A 299 -4.55 -10.79 6.99
N ARG A 300 -3.92 -9.67 7.37
CA ARG A 300 -2.92 -9.00 6.54
C ARG A 300 -1.64 -9.83 6.40
N VAL A 301 -1.13 -10.36 7.51
CA VAL A 301 0.17 -11.04 7.55
C VAL A 301 0.08 -12.46 7.01
N GLN A 302 -1.03 -13.18 7.23
CA GLN A 302 -1.24 -14.48 6.58
C GLN A 302 -1.38 -14.34 5.07
N ALA A 303 -1.91 -13.22 4.56
CA ALA A 303 -1.89 -12.95 3.13
C ALA A 303 -0.46 -12.79 2.59
N ILE A 304 0.44 -12.15 3.34
CA ILE A 304 1.87 -12.11 2.99
C ILE A 304 2.44 -13.53 2.93
N GLN A 305 2.29 -14.31 4.01
CA GLN A 305 2.86 -15.65 4.05
C GLN A 305 2.30 -16.54 2.95
N ALA A 306 0.99 -16.54 2.73
CA ALA A 306 0.37 -17.31 1.65
C ALA A 306 0.95 -16.97 0.28
N CYS A 307 1.21 -15.69 -0.01
CA CYS A 307 1.83 -15.28 -1.27
C CYS A 307 3.28 -15.75 -1.39
N ILE A 308 4.07 -15.67 -0.31
CA ILE A 308 5.44 -16.20 -0.25
C ILE A 308 5.43 -17.71 -0.61
N GLU A 309 4.50 -18.47 -0.04
CA GLU A 309 4.36 -19.91 -0.33
C GLU A 309 3.92 -20.17 -1.77
N ILE A 310 2.94 -19.42 -2.29
CA ILE A 310 2.47 -19.53 -3.68
C ILE A 310 3.63 -19.29 -4.65
N VAL A 311 4.39 -18.20 -4.46
CA VAL A 311 5.53 -17.86 -5.34
C VAL A 311 6.65 -18.89 -5.21
N SER A 312 6.93 -19.38 -4.00
CA SER A 312 7.92 -20.44 -3.74
C SER A 312 7.58 -21.75 -4.44
N ILE A 313 6.31 -22.17 -4.38
CA ILE A 313 5.82 -23.38 -5.06
C ILE A 313 5.83 -23.17 -6.57
N ALA A 314 5.33 -22.03 -7.06
CA ALA A 314 5.31 -21.70 -8.48
C ALA A 314 6.71 -21.76 -9.10
N LYS A 315 7.73 -21.17 -8.45
CA LYS A 315 9.14 -21.20 -8.91
C LYS A 315 9.72 -22.61 -9.09
N LYS A 316 9.16 -23.63 -8.42
CA LYS A 316 9.61 -25.03 -8.54
C LYS A 316 8.91 -25.80 -9.66
N ARG A 317 7.85 -25.24 -10.26
CA ARG A 317 7.10 -25.87 -11.35
C ARG A 317 7.79 -25.64 -12.70
N THR A 318 7.66 -26.60 -13.61
CA THR A 318 8.21 -26.51 -14.97
C THR A 318 7.44 -25.54 -15.87
N ASP A 319 6.18 -25.27 -15.56
CA ASP A 319 5.28 -24.36 -16.26
C ASP A 319 5.24 -22.94 -15.64
N ASN A 320 6.22 -22.59 -14.78
CA ASN A 320 6.20 -21.34 -14.04
C ASN A 320 6.23 -20.08 -14.93
N PHE A 321 5.32 -19.15 -14.67
CA PHE A 321 5.30 -17.80 -15.22
C PHE A 321 5.15 -16.70 -14.14
N ILE A 322 5.10 -17.08 -12.85
CA ILE A 322 5.08 -16.14 -11.73
C ILE A 322 6.52 -15.79 -11.38
N LYS A 323 6.87 -14.50 -11.41
CA LYS A 323 8.26 -14.05 -11.21
C LYS A 323 8.61 -13.84 -9.73
N ASN A 324 7.88 -12.96 -9.07
CA ASN A 324 8.09 -12.60 -7.67
C ASN A 324 6.79 -12.05 -7.04
N ASP A 325 6.85 -11.78 -5.74
CA ASP A 325 5.72 -11.24 -4.99
C ASP A 325 5.24 -9.88 -5.53
N VAL A 326 6.15 -9.05 -6.05
CA VAL A 326 5.79 -7.76 -6.67
C VAL A 326 4.83 -7.97 -7.83
N GLU A 327 5.20 -8.70 -8.87
CA GLU A 327 4.30 -8.92 -10.02
C GLU A 327 3.04 -9.70 -9.62
N PHE A 328 3.16 -10.59 -8.64
CA PHE A 328 2.01 -11.34 -8.11
C PHE A 328 1.00 -10.45 -7.37
N ASP A 329 1.45 -9.43 -6.64
CA ASP A 329 0.57 -8.47 -5.98
C ASP A 329 -0.34 -7.75 -6.99
N TYR A 330 0.22 -7.17 -8.05
CA TYR A 330 -0.59 -6.44 -9.04
C TYR A 330 -1.61 -7.36 -9.73
N TYR A 331 -1.24 -8.61 -9.98
CA TYR A 331 -2.20 -9.62 -10.43
C TYR A 331 -3.34 -9.77 -9.43
N LEU A 332 -3.05 -10.06 -8.16
CA LEU A 332 -4.07 -10.29 -7.12
C LEU A 332 -4.93 -9.05 -6.89
N TRP A 333 -4.32 -7.87 -6.82
CA TRP A 333 -5.03 -6.61 -6.59
C TRP A 333 -5.98 -6.29 -7.74
N THR A 334 -5.55 -6.48 -8.99
CA THR A 334 -6.38 -6.33 -10.18
C THR A 334 -7.47 -7.39 -10.24
N LYS A 335 -7.14 -8.65 -9.93
CA LYS A 335 -8.10 -9.77 -9.82
C LYS A 335 -9.17 -9.50 -8.77
N GLY A 336 -8.82 -8.81 -7.68
CA GLY A 336 -9.75 -8.37 -6.65
C GLY A 336 -10.84 -7.41 -7.14
N LYS A 337 -10.71 -6.86 -8.35
CA LYS A 337 -11.73 -6.02 -8.99
C LYS A 337 -12.73 -6.83 -9.82
N ASP A 338 -12.46 -8.11 -10.11
CA ASP A 338 -13.36 -9.00 -10.84
C ASP A 338 -14.69 -9.15 -10.12
N GLY A 339 -15.81 -9.21 -10.85
CA GLY A 339 -17.16 -9.11 -10.27
C GLY A 339 -17.55 -10.19 -9.25
N VAL A 340 -16.94 -11.39 -9.31
CA VAL A 340 -17.16 -12.45 -8.30
C VAL A 340 -16.39 -12.12 -7.02
N ILE A 341 -15.10 -11.81 -7.14
CA ILE A 341 -14.21 -11.55 -6.00
C ILE A 341 -14.55 -10.21 -5.33
N ARG A 342 -15.02 -9.21 -6.10
CA ARG A 342 -15.46 -7.91 -5.59
C ARG A 342 -16.65 -8.01 -4.63
N LYS A 343 -17.41 -9.11 -4.65
CA LYS A 343 -18.52 -9.39 -3.72
C LYS A 343 -18.07 -10.02 -2.41
N VAL A 344 -16.83 -10.51 -2.31
CA VAL A 344 -16.29 -11.00 -1.05
C VAL A 344 -16.06 -9.81 -0.14
N GLU A 345 -16.69 -9.84 1.03
CA GLU A 345 -16.60 -8.76 2.00
C GLU A 345 -15.15 -8.64 2.48
N ARG A 346 -14.63 -7.41 2.39
CA ARG A 346 -13.26 -7.09 2.77
C ARG A 346 -13.26 -6.63 4.20
N HIS A 347 -12.23 -7.01 4.95
CA HIS A 347 -12.01 -6.38 6.23
C HIS A 347 -11.80 -4.88 6.04
N TYR A 348 -12.19 -4.09 7.03
CA TYR A 348 -11.92 -2.67 7.02
C TYR A 348 -11.66 -2.21 8.44
N THR A 349 -10.68 -1.34 8.54
CA THR A 349 -10.19 -0.78 9.80
C THR A 349 -10.11 0.71 9.56
N LYS A 350 -10.93 1.51 10.23
CA LYS A 350 -10.84 2.98 10.06
C LYS A 350 -9.64 3.50 10.83
N LYS A 351 -9.31 4.77 10.60
CA LYS A 351 -8.24 5.52 11.29
C LYS A 351 -6.81 5.04 11.06
N THR A 352 -6.60 3.84 10.51
CA THR A 352 -5.28 3.45 10.02
C THR A 352 -4.87 4.31 8.83
N ILE A 353 -3.61 4.71 8.82
CA ILE A 353 -2.96 5.40 7.69
C ILE A 353 -2.06 4.44 6.91
N PHE A 354 -2.08 3.15 7.22
CA PHE A 354 -1.15 2.18 6.65
C PHE A 354 -1.66 1.47 5.39
N TYR A 355 -2.96 1.48 5.12
CA TYR A 355 -3.58 0.85 3.93
C TYR A 355 -5.04 1.30 3.69
#